data_AF-A0A5N6K0H1-F1
#
_entry.id   AF-A0A5N6K0H1-F1
#
_cell.length_a   1.000
_cell.length_b   1.000
_cell.length_c   1.000
_cell.angle_alpha   90.00
_cell.angle_beta   90.00
_cell.angle_gamma   90.00
#
_symmetry.space_group_name_H-M   'P 1'
#
loop_
_entity.id
_entity.type
_entity.pdbx_description
1 polymer ?
#
loop_
_entity_poly.entity_id
_entity_poly.type
_entity_poly.pdbx_seq_one_letter_code
_entity_poly.pdbx_strand_id
1 'polypeptide(L)'
;MVRMIWGMGAVAVSLAFSVVNAISTSSTSIATETTTATATATATATTTATATSTSAAAAAAAAFIANDTSVKFALNIPNENSNNDLYFSISGPSSCSWIAVGMGSDKMKHSLMFMMYADSTGNNITLSPRIASDESEPSHAKDIVVERLAGTGISNDTFTWHGRCLNCTSWQGGSLGSTTNKKASFIWANGPPIALKSNSLHADIKRHSSYGVFTMDLSKAVGTAGVPAIPASNSEGASQVSEKVDNNFSSAAHAVLMVLVFVGLLPLGIVILRFLNSPRWHAVNQTLSLGIALIGVGLGAQLGTLYNRTKGFKSGHQIIGVMVVIAMISQWVLGFLHHRLYKQTSATTKFAPIHVWLGRVVIPAGIINGFIGFPLALNPKLDWALLVCTLLIIIIFTPLLFWGWKRRQAKEIEGNTGEAEGYHAEPWRAPQAQYDIGLNQMNMNMNMNMNMNTNIGGPPPYNAGGQQMPQQQQQWMPGQSSHSYPAQQGTQGCQILGLVRAICSGLSGMVNGIHIFGLLIQMDYEWAKEFRTHPLKLAKDWD
;
A
#
# COMPACT_ATOMS: atom_id res chain seq x y z
N MET A 1 -14.37 -10.89 -35.54
CA MET A 1 -14.08 -9.84 -34.53
C MET A 1 -14.48 -10.22 -33.11
N VAL A 2 -15.72 -10.66 -32.83
CA VAL A 2 -16.13 -11.10 -31.47
C VAL A 2 -15.25 -12.24 -30.93
N ARG A 3 -14.95 -13.28 -31.72
CA ARG A 3 -14.03 -14.37 -31.30
C ARG A 3 -12.57 -13.94 -31.03
N MET A 4 -12.12 -12.82 -31.59
CA MET A 4 -10.74 -12.31 -31.40
C MET A 4 -10.64 -11.47 -30.12
N ILE A 5 -11.72 -10.76 -29.77
CA ILE A 5 -11.88 -10.00 -28.52
C ILE A 5 -11.94 -10.96 -27.31
N TRP A 6 -12.58 -12.12 -27.45
CA TRP A 6 -12.56 -13.17 -26.42
C TRP A 6 -11.18 -13.84 -26.28
N GLY A 7 -10.43 -14.01 -27.37
CA GLY A 7 -9.07 -14.58 -27.35
C GLY A 7 -8.03 -13.70 -26.66
N MET A 8 -8.04 -12.38 -26.89
CA MET A 8 -7.10 -11.45 -26.25
C MET A 8 -7.45 -11.18 -24.78
N GLY A 9 -8.73 -11.21 -24.41
CA GLY A 9 -9.17 -11.17 -23.01
C GLY A 9 -8.71 -12.39 -22.21
N ALA A 10 -8.73 -13.59 -22.79
CA ALA A 10 -8.25 -14.81 -22.15
C ALA A 10 -6.73 -14.79 -21.91
N VAL A 11 -5.94 -14.20 -22.82
CA VAL A 11 -4.48 -14.09 -22.67
C VAL A 11 -4.10 -13.07 -21.59
N ALA A 12 -4.82 -11.95 -21.48
CA ALA A 12 -4.59 -10.96 -20.41
C ALA A 12 -4.98 -11.51 -19.02
N VAL A 13 -6.06 -12.29 -18.94
CA VAL A 13 -6.46 -12.99 -17.70
C VAL A 13 -5.43 -14.08 -17.35
N SER A 14 -4.95 -14.87 -18.31
CA SER A 14 -3.88 -15.86 -18.08
C SER A 14 -2.54 -15.24 -17.68
N LEU A 15 -2.17 -14.07 -18.21
CA LEU A 15 -0.97 -13.34 -17.77
C LEU A 15 -1.12 -12.81 -16.34
N ALA A 16 -2.30 -12.30 -15.98
CA ALA A 16 -2.58 -11.88 -14.60
C ALA A 16 -2.52 -13.06 -13.62
N PHE A 17 -3.04 -14.24 -13.99
CA PHE A 17 -2.89 -15.47 -13.20
C PHE A 17 -1.44 -15.97 -13.13
N SER A 18 -0.65 -15.81 -14.19
CA SER A 18 0.76 -16.24 -14.22
C SER A 18 1.66 -15.34 -13.37
N VAL A 19 1.39 -14.03 -13.33
CA VAL A 19 2.11 -13.08 -12.45
C VAL A 19 1.74 -13.32 -10.98
N VAL A 20 0.48 -13.66 -10.69
CA VAL A 20 0.04 -14.08 -9.35
C VAL A 20 0.76 -15.35 -8.87
N ASN A 21 0.90 -16.36 -9.73
CA ASN A 21 1.63 -17.59 -9.38
C ASN A 21 3.15 -17.37 -9.22
N ALA A 22 3.75 -16.47 -9.99
CA ALA A 22 5.19 -16.18 -9.92
C ALA A 22 5.60 -15.44 -8.64
N ILE A 23 4.69 -14.68 -8.01
CA ILE A 23 4.95 -14.02 -6.73
C ILE A 23 4.86 -15.02 -5.55
N SER A 24 4.16 -16.14 -5.72
CA SER A 24 3.95 -17.14 -4.67
C SER A 24 5.13 -18.11 -4.48
N THR A 25 6.15 -18.10 -5.34
CA THR A 25 7.24 -19.09 -5.35
C THR A 25 8.61 -18.56 -4.92
N SER A 26 8.73 -17.31 -4.47
CA SER A 26 10.01 -16.70 -4.07
C SER A 26 10.25 -16.69 -2.55
N SER A 27 9.97 -17.80 -1.87
CA SER A 27 10.30 -17.97 -0.44
C SER A 27 10.79 -19.40 -0.17
N THR A 28 12.01 -19.69 -0.61
CA THR A 28 12.73 -20.91 -0.20
C THR A 28 14.05 -20.58 0.49
N SER A 29 14.20 -21.22 1.65
CA SER A 29 15.42 -21.73 2.28
C SER A 29 16.52 -20.74 2.66
N ILE A 30 16.53 -20.34 3.94
CA ILE A 30 17.78 -20.15 4.67
C ILE A 30 17.96 -21.38 5.55
N ALA A 31 18.84 -22.29 5.12
CA ALA A 31 19.38 -23.34 5.96
C ALA A 31 20.38 -22.69 6.93
N THR A 32 20.22 -22.93 8.22
CA THR A 32 21.19 -22.49 9.24
C THR A 32 21.94 -23.72 9.73
N GLU A 33 23.26 -23.70 9.57
CA GLU A 33 24.17 -24.76 9.97
C GLU A 33 24.24 -24.91 11.49
N THR A 34 24.03 -26.14 11.98
CA THR A 34 24.21 -26.53 13.37
C THR A 34 25.70 -26.72 13.65
N THR A 35 26.29 -25.83 14.46
CA THR A 35 27.62 -26.05 15.03
C THR A 35 27.48 -26.78 16.35
N THR A 36 28.02 -28.01 16.39
CA THR A 36 28.21 -28.83 17.58
C THR A 36 29.36 -28.28 18.41
N ALA A 37 29.08 -27.87 19.64
CA ALA A 37 30.11 -27.59 20.65
C ALA A 37 29.90 -28.52 21.86
N THR A 38 30.75 -29.53 21.95
CA THR A 38 30.96 -30.40 23.09
C THR A 38 31.81 -29.66 24.14
N ALA A 39 31.33 -29.54 25.37
CA ALA A 39 32.17 -29.14 26.51
C ALA A 39 31.63 -29.72 27.84
N THR A 40 32.27 -30.83 28.23
CA THR A 40 32.80 -31.19 29.55
C THR A 40 32.04 -30.79 30.82
N ALA A 41 31.49 -31.80 31.48
CA ALA A 41 30.93 -31.73 32.82
C ALA A 41 32.01 -31.50 33.89
N THR A 42 31.79 -30.54 34.79
CA THR A 42 32.52 -30.40 36.05
C THR A 42 31.53 -30.54 37.19
N ALA A 43 31.65 -31.64 37.95
CA ALA A 43 30.79 -31.96 39.07
C ALA A 43 31.14 -31.05 40.27
N THR A 44 30.18 -30.25 40.73
CA THR A 44 30.27 -29.54 42.01
C THR A 44 29.10 -29.97 42.87
N ALA A 45 29.40 -30.68 43.97
CA ALA A 45 28.43 -31.16 44.94
C ALA A 45 27.72 -29.98 45.61
N THR A 46 26.42 -29.85 45.37
CA THR A 46 25.56 -28.88 46.06
C THR A 46 24.63 -29.63 46.98
N THR A 47 24.61 -29.21 48.24
CA THR A 47 23.82 -29.73 49.35
C THR A 47 22.32 -29.68 49.05
N THR A 48 21.68 -30.84 49.12
CA THR A 48 20.24 -31.03 48.91
C THR A 48 19.45 -30.42 50.07
N ALA A 49 18.93 -29.20 49.89
CA ALA A 49 17.86 -28.69 50.74
C ALA A 49 16.54 -29.34 50.29
N THR A 50 15.99 -30.22 51.12
CA THR A 50 14.69 -30.85 50.91
C THR A 50 13.59 -29.81 51.08
N ALA A 51 13.26 -29.09 50.01
CA ALA A 51 12.06 -28.25 49.97
C ALA A 51 10.85 -29.19 49.87
N THR A 52 10.07 -29.26 50.96
CA THR A 52 8.76 -29.91 50.96
C THR A 52 7.84 -29.11 50.06
N SER A 53 7.73 -29.49 48.79
CA SER A 53 6.71 -28.95 47.90
C SER A 53 5.37 -29.51 48.34
N THR A 54 4.62 -28.76 49.13
CA THR A 54 3.17 -28.91 49.15
C THR A 54 2.68 -28.74 47.72
N SER A 55 2.34 -29.85 47.06
CA SER A 55 1.73 -29.84 45.73
C SER A 55 0.41 -29.09 45.87
N ALA A 56 0.38 -27.83 45.44
CA ALA A 56 -0.87 -27.14 45.19
C ALA A 56 -1.69 -28.06 44.28
N ALA A 57 -2.91 -28.41 44.70
CA ALA A 57 -3.79 -29.24 43.90
C ALA A 57 -3.90 -28.59 42.51
N ALA A 58 -3.42 -29.29 41.48
CA ALA A 58 -3.44 -28.77 40.13
C ALA A 58 -4.90 -28.48 39.76
N ALA A 59 -5.17 -27.28 39.27
CA ALA A 59 -6.47 -26.94 38.71
C ALA A 59 -6.85 -27.99 37.66
N ALA A 60 -8.10 -28.47 37.68
CA ALA A 60 -8.59 -29.36 36.64
C ALA A 60 -8.46 -28.66 35.28
N ALA A 61 -8.10 -29.40 34.24
CA ALA A 61 -7.85 -28.81 32.94
C ALA A 61 -8.30 -29.77 31.84
N ALA A 62 -9.28 -29.33 31.06
CA ALA A 62 -9.46 -29.86 29.72
C ALA A 62 -8.49 -29.13 28.79
N ALA A 63 -7.74 -29.87 28.00
CA ALA A 63 -6.57 -29.40 27.27
C ALA A 63 -6.64 -29.76 25.79
N PHE A 64 -6.29 -28.80 24.94
CA PHE A 64 -6.25 -28.93 23.48
C PHE A 64 -4.96 -28.34 22.92
N ILE A 65 -4.40 -29.00 21.91
CA ILE A 65 -3.27 -28.56 21.10
C ILE A 65 -3.68 -28.74 19.64
N ALA A 66 -3.68 -27.65 18.88
CA ALA A 66 -3.89 -27.68 17.44
C ALA A 66 -2.81 -28.55 16.76
N ASN A 67 -3.18 -29.26 15.70
CA ASN A 67 -2.25 -30.17 15.02
C ASN A 67 -1.05 -29.43 14.43
N ASP A 68 -1.24 -28.20 13.96
CA ASP A 68 -0.17 -27.32 13.48
C ASP A 68 0.64 -26.66 14.63
N THR A 69 0.30 -26.96 15.88
CA THR A 69 0.90 -26.44 17.11
C THR A 69 0.80 -24.92 17.28
N SER A 70 0.02 -24.23 16.44
CA SER A 70 -0.13 -22.78 16.47
C SER A 70 -0.91 -22.29 17.68
N VAL A 71 -1.77 -23.15 18.25
CA VAL A 71 -2.60 -22.84 19.41
C VAL A 71 -2.61 -24.01 20.41
N LYS A 72 -2.33 -23.68 21.67
CA LYS A 72 -2.50 -24.54 22.84
C LYS A 72 -3.50 -23.88 23.76
N PHE A 73 -4.49 -24.62 24.22
CA PHE A 73 -5.57 -24.11 25.07
C PHE A 73 -5.85 -25.05 26.24
N ALA A 74 -5.99 -24.50 27.43
CA ALA A 74 -6.47 -25.23 28.58
C ALA A 74 -7.59 -24.45 29.27
N LEU A 75 -8.63 -25.15 29.73
CA LEU A 75 -9.82 -24.59 30.35
C LEU A 75 -10.07 -25.27 31.70
N ASN A 76 -10.38 -24.45 32.70
CA ASN A 76 -10.85 -24.85 34.01
C ASN A 76 -12.13 -24.08 34.39
N ILE A 77 -13.15 -24.80 34.83
CA ILE A 77 -14.44 -24.29 35.29
C ILE A 77 -14.55 -24.66 36.78
N PRO A 78 -14.69 -23.69 37.69
CA PRO A 78 -14.86 -23.99 39.11
C PRO A 78 -16.05 -24.94 39.39
N ASN A 79 -15.90 -25.88 40.32
CA ASN A 79 -16.99 -26.78 40.76
C ASN A 79 -18.21 -26.00 41.30
N GLU A 80 -17.94 -25.02 42.17
CA GLU A 80 -18.93 -24.13 42.77
C GLU A 80 -18.90 -22.78 42.03
N ASN A 81 -19.48 -22.74 40.84
CA ASN A 81 -19.36 -21.59 39.93
C ASN A 81 -20.53 -20.59 40.03
N SER A 82 -20.79 -20.06 41.22
CA SER A 82 -21.86 -19.06 41.43
C SER A 82 -21.67 -17.77 40.62
N ASN A 83 -20.43 -17.46 40.24
CA ASN A 83 -20.07 -16.26 39.48
C ASN A 83 -19.98 -16.49 37.96
N ASN A 84 -20.21 -17.71 37.47
CA ASN A 84 -20.07 -18.07 36.06
C ASN A 84 -18.68 -17.75 35.47
N ASP A 85 -17.64 -17.82 36.29
CA ASP A 85 -16.27 -17.54 35.91
C ASP A 85 -15.63 -18.77 35.25
N LEU A 86 -14.60 -18.52 34.45
CA LEU A 86 -13.72 -19.58 33.95
C LEU A 86 -12.27 -19.14 34.00
N TYR A 87 -11.38 -20.10 34.17
CA TYR A 87 -9.94 -19.89 34.12
C TYR A 87 -9.40 -20.59 32.89
N PHE A 88 -8.45 -19.95 32.21
CA PHE A 88 -7.93 -20.51 30.99
C PHE A 88 -6.50 -20.08 30.74
N SER A 89 -5.84 -20.86 29.90
CA SER A 89 -4.51 -20.56 29.43
C SER A 89 -4.41 -20.79 27.93
N ILE A 90 -3.77 -19.85 27.22
CA ILE A 90 -3.53 -19.92 25.78
C ILE A 90 -2.03 -19.79 25.54
N SER A 91 -1.47 -20.60 24.65
CA SER A 91 -0.09 -20.43 24.20
C SER A 91 0.08 -20.75 22.71
N GLY A 92 1.08 -20.15 22.09
CA GLY A 92 1.52 -20.46 20.74
C GLY A 92 2.63 -19.54 20.25
N PRO A 93 3.11 -19.71 19.02
CA PRO A 93 4.28 -18.99 18.51
C PRO A 93 4.06 -17.48 18.43
N SER A 94 5.03 -16.69 18.86
CA SER A 94 5.00 -15.22 18.74
C SER A 94 5.31 -14.71 17.32
N SER A 95 5.61 -15.62 16.39
CA SER A 95 5.72 -15.33 14.96
C SER A 95 4.37 -15.06 14.31
N CYS A 96 3.26 -15.54 14.89
CA CYS A 96 1.91 -15.20 14.46
C CYS A 96 1.57 -13.75 14.85
N SER A 97 0.89 -13.01 13.98
CA SER A 97 0.39 -11.65 14.32
C SER A 97 -0.52 -11.66 15.53
N TRP A 98 -1.34 -12.70 15.67
CA TRP A 98 -2.28 -12.91 16.76
C TRP A 98 -2.63 -14.39 16.84
N ILE A 99 -3.17 -14.81 18.00
CA ILE A 99 -3.72 -16.16 18.23
C ILE A 99 -5.09 -15.99 18.88
N ALA A 100 -6.05 -16.86 18.54
CA ALA A 100 -7.36 -16.84 19.15
C ALA A 100 -7.93 -18.24 19.40
N VAL A 101 -8.70 -18.35 20.47
CA VAL A 101 -9.60 -19.47 20.76
C VAL A 101 -11.00 -18.91 20.91
N GLY A 102 -11.96 -19.48 20.19
CA GLY A 102 -13.38 -19.18 20.33
C GLY A 102 -14.14 -20.33 20.97
N MET A 103 -15.13 -20.00 21.78
CA MET A 103 -15.98 -20.98 22.48
C MET A 103 -17.46 -20.81 22.13
N GLY A 104 -18.21 -21.90 22.24
CA GLY A 104 -19.68 -21.95 22.17
C GLY A 104 -20.26 -22.34 20.81
N SER A 105 -19.45 -22.43 19.76
CA SER A 105 -19.88 -22.86 18.43
C SER A 105 -18.70 -23.39 17.60
N ASP A 106 -19.02 -24.04 16.48
CA ASP A 106 -18.09 -24.41 15.40
C ASP A 106 -17.94 -23.30 14.33
N LYS A 107 -18.58 -22.14 14.54
CA LYS A 107 -18.54 -20.97 13.64
C LYS A 107 -18.00 -19.73 14.34
N MET A 108 -17.53 -18.76 13.56
CA MET A 108 -17.04 -17.48 14.10
C MET A 108 -18.19 -16.62 14.62
N LYS A 109 -19.34 -16.66 13.93
CA LYS A 109 -20.55 -15.94 14.32
C LYS A 109 -20.99 -16.33 15.73
N HIS A 110 -21.14 -15.31 16.57
CA HIS A 110 -21.59 -15.41 17.96
C HIS A 110 -20.71 -16.26 18.91
N SER A 111 -19.53 -16.71 18.48
CA SER A 111 -18.56 -17.32 19.39
C SER A 111 -17.83 -16.25 20.21
N LEU A 112 -17.65 -16.51 21.51
CA LEU A 112 -16.79 -15.68 22.34
C LEU A 112 -15.33 -16.06 22.08
N MET A 113 -14.57 -15.13 21.49
CA MET A 113 -13.18 -15.33 21.10
C MET A 113 -12.23 -14.59 22.03
N PHE A 114 -11.29 -15.32 22.62
CA PHE A 114 -10.14 -14.76 23.32
C PHE A 114 -9.01 -14.60 22.33
N MET A 115 -8.82 -13.37 21.84
CA MET A 115 -7.80 -13.07 20.86
C MET A 115 -6.65 -12.33 21.52
N MET A 116 -5.43 -12.85 21.37
CA MET A 116 -4.23 -12.27 21.93
C MET A 116 -3.20 -11.90 20.86
N TYR A 117 -2.50 -10.80 21.08
CA TYR A 117 -1.42 -10.30 20.22
C TYR A 117 -0.41 -9.53 21.07
N ALA A 118 0.76 -9.24 20.49
CA ALA A 118 1.78 -8.48 21.19
C ALA A 118 1.29 -7.06 21.53
N ASP A 119 1.65 -6.59 22.72
CA ASP A 119 1.43 -5.22 23.15
C ASP A 119 2.29 -4.23 22.33
N SER A 120 2.12 -2.93 22.57
CA SER A 120 2.90 -1.90 21.88
C SER A 120 4.42 -2.03 22.07
N THR A 121 4.87 -2.61 23.20
CA THR A 121 6.30 -2.84 23.47
C THR A 121 6.84 -4.04 22.70
N GLY A 122 5.99 -5.03 22.43
CA GLY A 122 6.37 -6.30 21.83
C GLY A 122 6.94 -7.30 22.83
N ASN A 123 6.89 -7.00 24.13
CA ASN A 123 7.40 -7.84 25.21
C ASN A 123 6.28 -8.42 26.08
N ASN A 124 5.05 -7.92 25.92
CA ASN A 124 3.89 -8.37 26.66
C ASN A 124 2.71 -8.62 25.71
N ILE A 125 1.58 -9.10 26.25
CA ILE A 125 0.42 -9.52 25.47
C ILE A 125 -0.78 -8.64 25.76
N THR A 126 -1.43 -8.14 24.72
CA THR A 126 -2.78 -7.60 24.81
C THR A 126 -3.77 -8.72 24.47
N LEU A 127 -4.69 -9.02 25.39
CA LEU A 127 -5.80 -9.92 25.13
C LEU A 127 -7.09 -9.13 24.99
N SER A 128 -7.79 -9.34 23.86
CA SER A 128 -9.07 -8.76 23.54
C SER A 128 -10.11 -9.87 23.44
N PRO A 129 -11.11 -9.90 24.33
CA PRO A 129 -12.33 -10.67 24.12
C PRO A 129 -13.09 -10.07 22.93
N ARG A 130 -13.51 -10.89 21.96
CA ARG A 130 -14.20 -10.43 20.74
C ARG A 130 -15.37 -11.35 20.39
N ILE A 131 -16.36 -10.78 19.72
CA ILE A 131 -17.50 -11.50 19.15
C ILE A 131 -17.71 -10.99 17.72
N ALA A 132 -18.06 -11.89 16.80
CA ALA A 132 -18.46 -11.54 15.44
C ALA A 132 -19.98 -11.71 15.25
N SER A 133 -20.60 -10.83 14.46
CA SER A 133 -22.00 -10.96 14.06
C SER A 133 -22.20 -11.91 12.87
N ASP A 134 -21.12 -12.20 12.15
CA ASP A 134 -21.07 -13.05 10.96
C ASP A 134 -19.62 -13.52 10.74
N GLU A 135 -19.31 -14.14 9.61
CA GLU A 135 -17.95 -14.52 9.17
C GLU A 135 -17.11 -13.30 8.72
N SER A 136 -17.04 -12.28 9.59
CA SER A 136 -16.33 -11.00 9.41
C SER A 136 -15.48 -10.68 10.65
N GLU A 137 -14.54 -9.75 10.54
CA GLU A 137 -13.61 -9.38 11.62
C GLU A 137 -14.34 -9.15 12.96
N PRO A 138 -13.96 -9.87 14.02
CA PRO A 138 -14.69 -9.83 15.27
C PRO A 138 -14.41 -8.51 15.97
N SER A 139 -15.40 -7.95 16.66
CA SER A 139 -15.29 -6.69 17.40
C SER A 139 -15.12 -6.96 18.89
N HIS A 140 -14.41 -6.08 19.61
CA HIS A 140 -14.22 -6.22 21.05
C HIS A 140 -15.57 -6.25 21.80
N ALA A 141 -15.75 -7.29 22.62
CA ALA A 141 -16.92 -7.47 23.46
C ALA A 141 -16.70 -6.77 24.81
N LYS A 142 -17.31 -5.59 24.96
CA LYS A 142 -17.10 -4.71 26.13
C LYS A 142 -17.62 -5.27 27.44
N ASP A 143 -18.64 -6.12 27.36
CA ASP A 143 -19.28 -6.72 28.53
C ASP A 143 -18.51 -7.94 29.06
N ILE A 144 -17.44 -8.35 28.36
CA ILE A 144 -16.61 -9.49 28.74
C ILE A 144 -15.34 -8.98 29.40
N VAL A 145 -15.15 -9.33 30.68
CA VAL A 145 -13.99 -8.92 31.46
C VAL A 145 -13.05 -10.10 31.64
N VAL A 146 -11.80 -9.93 31.19
CA VAL A 146 -10.73 -10.92 31.39
C VAL A 146 -9.63 -10.29 32.24
N GLU A 147 -9.39 -10.91 33.39
CA GLU A 147 -8.30 -10.57 34.30
C GLU A 147 -7.02 -11.31 33.88
N ARG A 148 -5.93 -10.56 33.78
CA ARG A 148 -4.60 -11.12 33.54
C ARG A 148 -4.06 -11.72 34.83
N LEU A 149 -3.48 -12.92 34.74
CA LEU A 149 -2.86 -13.62 35.86
C LEU A 149 -1.35 -13.80 35.63
N ALA A 150 -0.64 -14.19 36.69
CA ALA A 150 0.81 -14.36 36.71
C ALA A 150 1.29 -15.39 35.66
N GLY A 151 2.49 -15.17 35.13
CA GLY A 151 3.07 -16.01 34.06
C GLY A 151 2.64 -15.61 32.64
N THR A 152 1.78 -14.59 32.49
CA THR A 152 1.44 -14.04 31.18
C THR A 152 2.61 -13.22 30.61
N GLY A 153 2.95 -13.45 29.34
CA GLY A 153 3.98 -12.67 28.65
C GLY A 153 4.48 -13.31 27.37
N ILE A 154 5.52 -12.69 26.78
CA ILE A 154 6.23 -13.20 25.62
C ILE A 154 7.62 -13.65 26.07
N SER A 155 7.94 -14.92 25.86
CA SER A 155 9.25 -15.49 26.18
C SER A 155 9.58 -16.65 25.26
N ASN A 156 10.84 -16.80 24.85
CA ASN A 156 11.28 -17.89 23.96
C ASN A 156 10.38 -18.03 22.72
N ASP A 157 10.14 -16.91 22.03
CA ASP A 157 9.29 -16.82 20.84
C ASP A 157 7.88 -17.41 21.00
N THR A 158 7.34 -17.39 22.22
CA THR A 158 6.05 -17.98 22.58
C THR A 158 5.19 -16.96 23.31
N PHE A 159 3.97 -16.75 22.81
CA PHE A 159 2.89 -16.11 23.54
C PHE A 159 2.40 -17.05 24.65
N THR A 160 2.28 -16.56 25.88
CA THR A 160 1.64 -17.28 26.98
C THR A 160 0.67 -16.36 27.69
N TRP A 161 -0.61 -16.73 27.71
CA TRP A 161 -1.65 -16.05 28.47
C TRP A 161 -2.20 -16.96 29.56
N HIS A 162 -2.31 -16.41 30.77
CA HIS A 162 -3.04 -16.98 31.88
C HIS A 162 -4.10 -15.97 32.33
N GLY A 163 -5.36 -16.38 32.40
CA GLY A 163 -6.41 -15.45 32.76
C GLY A 163 -7.65 -16.07 33.40
N ARG A 164 -8.43 -15.19 34.01
CA ARG A 164 -9.78 -15.47 34.52
C ARG A 164 -10.76 -14.62 33.73
N CYS A 165 -11.77 -15.25 33.15
CA CYS A 165 -12.87 -14.55 32.49
C CYS A 165 -14.05 -14.51 33.44
N LEU A 166 -14.52 -13.30 33.75
CA LEU A 166 -15.60 -13.07 34.70
C LEU A 166 -16.97 -13.22 34.02
N ASN A 167 -17.84 -14.07 34.56
CA ASN A 167 -19.18 -14.34 34.01
C ASN A 167 -19.18 -14.68 32.50
N CYS A 168 -18.31 -15.61 32.08
CA CYS A 168 -18.06 -15.92 30.66
C CYS A 168 -18.62 -17.26 30.19
N THR A 169 -19.40 -17.97 31.02
CA THR A 169 -20.11 -19.19 30.58
C THR A 169 -21.28 -18.89 29.65
N SER A 170 -21.76 -17.64 29.63
CA SER A 170 -22.81 -17.15 28.72
C SER A 170 -22.51 -15.73 28.26
N TRP A 171 -22.95 -15.37 27.06
CA TRP A 171 -22.74 -14.03 26.49
C TRP A 171 -23.85 -13.69 25.48
N GLN A 172 -23.83 -12.47 24.96
CA GLN A 172 -24.77 -12.04 23.94
C GLN A 172 -24.61 -12.86 22.65
N GLY A 173 -25.59 -13.74 22.38
CA GLY A 173 -25.65 -14.57 21.17
C GLY A 173 -25.13 -16.00 21.31
N GLY A 174 -24.56 -16.39 22.45
CA GLY A 174 -23.99 -17.73 22.65
C GLY A 174 -23.74 -18.11 24.11
N SER A 175 -23.33 -19.36 24.32
CA SER A 175 -22.93 -19.86 25.64
C SER A 175 -21.96 -21.02 25.49
N LEU A 176 -21.20 -21.30 26.54
CA LEU A 176 -20.35 -22.48 26.62
C LEU A 176 -21.16 -23.79 26.68
N GLY A 177 -22.42 -23.71 27.15
CA GLY A 177 -23.32 -24.83 27.33
C GLY A 177 -23.13 -25.55 28.67
N SER A 178 -23.75 -26.71 28.81
CA SER A 178 -23.68 -27.54 30.03
C SER A 178 -22.28 -28.10 30.24
N THR A 179 -21.78 -28.06 31.48
CA THR A 179 -20.50 -28.70 31.88
C THR A 179 -20.50 -30.22 31.73
N THR A 180 -21.66 -30.85 31.55
CA THR A 180 -21.78 -32.28 31.24
C THR A 180 -21.60 -32.62 29.75
N ASN A 181 -21.43 -31.60 28.88
CA ASN A 181 -21.23 -31.80 27.46
C ASN A 181 -19.84 -32.38 27.17
N LYS A 182 -19.81 -33.61 26.66
CA LYS A 182 -18.58 -34.33 26.31
C LYS A 182 -17.98 -33.95 24.95
N LYS A 183 -18.67 -33.11 24.17
CA LYS A 183 -18.28 -32.69 22.82
C LYS A 183 -18.63 -31.21 22.61
N ALA A 184 -18.27 -30.34 23.55
CA ALA A 184 -18.47 -28.92 23.38
C ALA A 184 -17.60 -28.40 22.23
N SER A 185 -18.17 -27.60 21.34
CA SER A 185 -17.48 -27.07 20.16
C SER A 185 -16.73 -25.79 20.48
N PHE A 186 -15.52 -25.73 19.94
CA PHE A 186 -14.64 -24.59 20.00
C PHE A 186 -14.02 -24.36 18.62
N ILE A 187 -13.55 -23.14 18.39
CA ILE A 187 -12.76 -22.77 17.23
C ILE A 187 -11.39 -22.26 17.66
N TRP A 188 -10.40 -22.42 16.80
CA TRP A 188 -9.08 -21.84 16.99
C TRP A 188 -8.63 -21.19 15.68
N ALA A 189 -7.77 -20.17 15.79
CA ALA A 189 -7.17 -19.53 14.63
C ALA A 189 -5.87 -18.80 14.99
N ASN A 190 -5.00 -18.66 14.01
CA ASN A 190 -3.76 -17.88 14.10
C ASN A 190 -3.68 -16.90 12.92
N GLY A 191 -3.14 -15.73 13.21
CA GLY A 191 -2.91 -14.68 12.23
C GLY A 191 -1.67 -14.92 11.36
N PRO A 192 -1.56 -14.22 10.22
CA PRO A 192 -0.40 -14.29 9.34
C PRO A 192 0.89 -13.82 10.04
N PRO A 193 2.07 -14.21 9.53
CA PRO A 193 3.37 -13.89 10.12
C PRO A 193 3.79 -12.43 9.82
N ILE A 194 3.01 -11.49 10.33
CA ILE A 194 3.19 -10.04 10.17
C ILE A 194 3.15 -9.43 11.57
N ALA A 195 4.03 -8.48 11.87
CA ALA A 195 4.04 -7.88 13.19
C ALA A 195 2.73 -7.11 13.47
N LEU A 196 2.06 -7.43 14.56
CA LEU A 196 0.97 -6.65 15.17
C LEU A 196 1.40 -6.32 16.60
N LYS A 197 1.51 -5.02 16.91
CA LYS A 197 1.89 -4.51 18.23
C LYS A 197 0.90 -3.43 18.63
N SER A 198 0.08 -3.68 19.65
CA SER A 198 -0.97 -2.74 20.06
C SER A 198 -1.45 -2.99 21.48
N ASN A 199 -1.71 -1.92 22.23
CA ASN A 199 -2.40 -1.99 23.53
C ASN A 199 -3.94 -1.87 23.38
N SER A 200 -4.42 -1.57 22.17
CA SER A 200 -5.84 -1.32 21.93
C SER A 200 -6.59 -2.64 21.77
N LEU A 201 -7.63 -2.85 22.58
CA LEU A 201 -8.55 -3.99 22.44
C LEU A 201 -9.26 -4.00 21.06
N HIS A 202 -9.36 -2.84 20.42
CA HIS A 202 -9.95 -2.65 19.10
C HIS A 202 -8.93 -2.73 17.95
N ALA A 203 -7.74 -3.28 18.18
CA ALA A 203 -6.71 -3.38 17.14
C ALA A 203 -7.25 -4.02 15.85
N ASP A 204 -7.00 -3.36 14.73
CA ASP A 204 -7.26 -3.88 13.39
C ASP A 204 -6.40 -5.11 13.12
N ILE A 205 -7.04 -6.20 12.67
CA ILE A 205 -6.33 -7.45 12.38
C ILE A 205 -6.47 -7.86 10.91
N LYS A 206 -5.51 -8.67 10.46
CA LYS A 206 -5.64 -9.43 9.21
C LYS A 206 -6.40 -10.73 9.46
N ARG A 207 -7.08 -11.20 8.42
CA ARG A 207 -7.70 -12.52 8.37
C ARG A 207 -6.69 -13.61 8.72
N HIS A 208 -7.14 -14.64 9.43
CA HIS A 208 -6.30 -15.76 9.86
C HIS A 208 -5.60 -16.44 8.70
N SER A 209 -4.47 -17.09 8.98
CA SER A 209 -3.72 -17.95 8.04
C SER A 209 -4.10 -19.41 8.17
N SER A 210 -4.36 -19.89 9.39
CA SER A 210 -5.02 -21.18 9.62
C SER A 210 -6.11 -21.02 10.67
N TYR A 211 -7.12 -21.88 10.58
CA TYR A 211 -8.21 -21.94 11.52
C TYR A 211 -8.81 -23.35 11.53
N GLY A 212 -9.48 -23.69 12.62
CA GLY A 212 -10.07 -25.01 12.78
C GLY A 212 -11.15 -25.06 13.84
N VAL A 213 -11.80 -26.22 13.91
CA VAL A 213 -12.79 -26.56 14.94
C VAL A 213 -12.19 -27.69 15.77
N PHE A 214 -12.40 -27.63 17.08
CA PHE A 214 -12.08 -28.73 17.99
C PHE A 214 -13.23 -28.96 18.96
N THR A 215 -13.31 -30.19 19.48
CA THR A 215 -14.24 -30.54 20.55
C THR A 215 -13.49 -30.81 21.84
N MET A 216 -14.14 -30.52 22.95
CA MET A 216 -13.61 -30.75 24.29
C MET A 216 -14.70 -31.28 25.22
N ASP A 217 -14.35 -32.26 26.06
CA ASP A 217 -15.20 -32.75 27.14
C ASP A 217 -15.16 -31.79 28.32
N LEU A 218 -16.22 -31.01 28.52
CA LEU A 218 -16.30 -30.03 29.60
C LEU A 218 -16.35 -30.67 30.99
N SER A 219 -16.73 -31.95 31.10
CA SER A 219 -16.74 -32.63 32.40
C SER A 219 -15.32 -32.82 32.95
N LYS A 220 -14.31 -32.81 32.07
CA LYS A 220 -12.89 -32.86 32.42
C LYS A 220 -12.31 -31.47 32.75
N ALA A 221 -13.04 -30.40 32.44
CA ALA A 221 -12.65 -29.02 32.75
C ALA A 221 -13.11 -28.59 34.15
N VAL A 222 -13.94 -29.37 34.84
CA VAL A 222 -14.56 -28.98 36.11
C VAL A 222 -13.66 -29.35 37.30
N GLY A 223 -13.28 -28.37 38.11
CA GLY A 223 -12.44 -28.62 39.30
C GLY A 223 -12.28 -27.43 40.24
N THR A 224 -11.20 -27.47 41.03
CA THR A 224 -10.84 -26.37 41.94
C THR A 224 -10.51 -25.11 41.15
N ALA A 225 -11.01 -23.95 41.59
CA ALA A 225 -10.72 -22.67 40.95
C ALA A 225 -9.21 -22.40 40.91
N GLY A 226 -8.71 -22.06 39.71
CA GLY A 226 -7.29 -21.83 39.49
C GLY A 226 -6.91 -21.86 38.02
N VAL A 227 -5.73 -21.32 37.70
CA VAL A 227 -5.21 -21.28 36.33
C VAL A 227 -4.77 -22.67 35.90
N PRO A 228 -5.30 -23.21 34.78
CA PRO A 228 -4.81 -24.47 34.25
C PRO A 228 -3.42 -24.29 33.63
N ALA A 229 -2.55 -25.30 33.73
CA ALA A 229 -1.22 -25.25 33.11
C ALA A 229 -1.31 -25.23 31.57
N ILE A 230 -0.26 -24.72 30.91
CA ILE A 230 -0.14 -24.85 29.44
C ILE A 230 -0.01 -26.34 29.09
N PRO A 231 -0.83 -26.86 28.17
CA PRO A 231 -0.86 -28.29 27.91
C PRO A 231 0.37 -28.75 27.13
N ALA A 232 0.95 -29.87 27.55
CA ALA A 232 1.96 -30.62 26.81
C ALA A 232 1.34 -31.68 25.87
N SER A 233 0.10 -32.09 26.15
CA SER A 233 -0.68 -33.03 25.36
C SER A 233 -2.17 -32.69 25.42
N ASN A 234 -2.95 -33.24 24.49
CA ASN A 234 -4.41 -33.19 24.57
C ASN A 234 -4.91 -33.94 25.81
N SER A 235 -5.98 -33.44 26.44
CA SER A 235 -6.69 -34.19 27.47
C SER A 235 -7.58 -35.26 26.85
N GLU A 236 -7.97 -36.26 27.65
CA GLU A 236 -9.04 -37.18 27.25
C GLU A 236 -10.31 -36.38 26.88
N GLY A 237 -10.96 -36.76 25.77
CA GLY A 237 -12.16 -36.07 25.29
C GLY A 237 -11.91 -34.76 24.54
N ALA A 238 -10.65 -34.37 24.30
CA ALA A 238 -10.31 -33.26 23.42
C ALA A 238 -9.75 -33.75 22.08
N SER A 239 -10.27 -33.24 20.97
CA SER A 239 -9.81 -33.60 19.63
C SER A 239 -10.09 -32.52 18.60
N GLN A 240 -9.18 -32.37 17.63
CA GLN A 240 -9.37 -31.48 16.49
C GLN A 240 -10.35 -32.13 15.49
N VAL A 241 -11.38 -31.38 15.09
CA VAL A 241 -12.40 -31.83 14.14
C VAL A 241 -12.06 -31.39 12.72
N SER A 242 -11.57 -30.17 12.56
CA SER A 242 -11.22 -29.62 11.25
C SER A 242 -10.06 -28.63 11.35
N GLU A 243 -9.38 -28.45 10.23
CA GLU A 243 -8.35 -27.45 10.03
C GLU A 243 -8.37 -27.01 8.58
N LYS A 244 -8.16 -25.73 8.36
CA LYS A 244 -8.06 -25.15 7.03
C LYS A 244 -7.04 -24.02 7.01
N VAL A 245 -6.18 -24.07 6.01
CA VAL A 245 -5.32 -22.94 5.62
C VAL A 245 -6.17 -21.94 4.83
N ASP A 246 -6.12 -20.68 5.22
CA ASP A 246 -6.87 -19.59 4.61
C ASP A 246 -5.95 -18.74 3.73
N ASN A 247 -6.28 -18.71 2.43
CA ASN A 247 -5.58 -17.92 1.44
C ASN A 247 -6.43 -16.68 1.10
N ASN A 248 -6.07 -15.52 1.65
CA ASN A 248 -6.74 -14.26 1.36
C ASN A 248 -6.36 -13.69 -0.01
N PHE A 249 -6.80 -14.35 -1.09
CA PHE A 249 -6.48 -13.93 -2.45
C PHE A 249 -7.24 -12.67 -2.89
N SER A 250 -8.47 -12.45 -2.38
CA SER A 250 -9.32 -11.35 -2.81
C SER A 250 -8.67 -9.97 -2.61
N SER A 251 -7.98 -9.76 -1.48
CA SER A 251 -7.28 -8.50 -1.22
C SER A 251 -6.12 -8.26 -2.18
N ALA A 252 -5.36 -9.31 -2.50
CA ALA A 252 -4.27 -9.23 -3.47
C ALA A 252 -4.80 -9.01 -4.89
N ALA A 253 -5.84 -9.74 -5.29
CA ALA A 253 -6.48 -9.59 -6.59
C ALA A 253 -7.03 -8.17 -6.81
N HIS A 254 -7.72 -7.59 -5.83
CA HIS A 254 -8.17 -6.19 -5.90
C HIS A 254 -6.99 -5.24 -6.19
N ALA A 255 -5.91 -5.34 -5.42
CA ALA A 255 -4.74 -4.50 -5.58
C ALA A 255 -4.07 -4.68 -6.94
N VAL A 256 -3.82 -5.92 -7.38
CA VAL A 256 -3.16 -6.22 -8.66
C VAL A 256 -3.97 -5.69 -9.83
N LEU A 257 -5.29 -5.94 -9.85
CA LEU A 257 -6.17 -5.45 -10.92
C LEU A 257 -6.19 -3.92 -10.97
N MET A 258 -6.26 -3.26 -9.80
CA MET A 258 -6.28 -1.79 -9.73
C MET A 258 -4.97 -1.16 -10.14
N VAL A 259 -3.83 -1.70 -9.70
CA VAL A 259 -2.51 -1.23 -10.11
C VAL A 259 -2.31 -1.44 -11.61
N LEU A 260 -2.71 -2.61 -12.15
CA LEU A 260 -2.65 -2.88 -13.59
C LEU A 260 -3.44 -1.83 -14.39
N VAL A 261 -4.65 -1.47 -13.96
CA VAL A 261 -5.46 -0.46 -14.63
C VAL A 261 -4.80 0.92 -14.57
N PHE A 262 -4.49 1.42 -13.37
CA PHE A 262 -4.07 2.82 -13.20
C PHE A 262 -2.63 3.10 -13.57
N VAL A 263 -1.73 2.15 -13.36
CA VAL A 263 -0.28 2.30 -13.65
C VAL A 263 0.07 1.71 -15.01
N GLY A 264 -0.65 0.70 -15.49
CA GLY A 264 -0.39 0.03 -16.76
C GLY A 264 -1.30 0.47 -17.91
N LEU A 265 -2.56 0.01 -17.88
CA LEU A 265 -3.46 0.07 -19.03
C LEU A 265 -3.92 1.50 -19.38
N LEU A 266 -4.23 2.34 -18.38
CA LEU A 266 -4.66 3.72 -18.64
C LEU A 266 -3.53 4.56 -19.28
N PRO A 267 -2.28 4.56 -18.77
CA PRO A 267 -1.14 5.19 -19.46
C PRO A 267 -0.87 4.60 -20.85
N LEU A 268 -0.99 3.28 -21.03
CA LEU A 268 -0.86 2.62 -22.34
C LEU A 268 -1.85 3.20 -23.36
N GLY A 269 -3.07 3.52 -22.93
CA GLY A 269 -4.07 4.18 -23.76
C GLY A 269 -3.62 5.53 -24.35
N ILE A 270 -2.78 6.28 -23.62
CA ILE A 270 -2.21 7.55 -24.09
C ILE A 270 -1.15 7.29 -25.16
N VAL A 271 -0.29 6.29 -24.94
CA VAL A 271 0.75 5.87 -25.91
C VAL A 271 0.14 5.41 -27.22
N ILE A 272 -0.94 4.63 -27.19
CA ILE A 272 -1.65 4.18 -28.39
C ILE A 272 -2.07 5.37 -29.27
N LEU A 273 -2.67 6.41 -28.67
CA LEU A 273 -3.04 7.62 -29.43
C LEU A 273 -1.83 8.39 -29.93
N ARG A 274 -0.73 8.43 -29.16
CA ARG A 274 0.44 9.23 -29.52
C ARG A 274 1.26 8.63 -30.66
N PHE A 275 1.37 7.30 -30.69
CA PHE A 275 2.24 6.58 -31.63
C PHE A 275 1.49 5.88 -32.76
N LEU A 276 0.37 5.22 -32.44
CA LEU A 276 -0.42 4.49 -33.45
C LEU A 276 -1.46 5.39 -34.13
N ASN A 277 -1.69 6.61 -33.61
CA ASN A 277 -2.74 7.53 -34.08
C ASN A 277 -4.10 6.84 -34.30
N SER A 278 -4.41 5.80 -33.50
CA SER A 278 -5.56 4.94 -33.70
C SER A 278 -6.59 5.10 -32.57
N PRO A 279 -7.67 5.87 -32.79
CA PRO A 279 -8.75 6.02 -31.82
C PRO A 279 -9.44 4.70 -31.45
N ARG A 280 -9.39 3.69 -32.33
CA ARG A 280 -10.06 2.41 -32.11
C ARG A 280 -9.28 1.50 -31.18
N TRP A 281 -7.95 1.43 -31.30
CA TRP A 281 -7.13 0.75 -30.29
C TRP A 281 -7.19 1.44 -28.93
N HIS A 282 -7.27 2.77 -28.92
CA HIS A 282 -7.51 3.53 -27.69
C HIS A 282 -8.86 3.16 -27.06
N ALA A 283 -9.95 3.14 -27.84
CA ALA A 283 -11.27 2.76 -27.34
C ALA A 283 -11.32 1.32 -26.80
N VAL A 284 -10.65 0.37 -27.47
CA VAL A 284 -10.52 -1.02 -26.99
C VAL A 284 -9.79 -1.06 -25.65
N ASN A 285 -8.64 -0.40 -25.54
CA ASN A 285 -7.87 -0.33 -24.31
C ASN A 285 -8.66 0.32 -23.16
N GLN A 286 -9.36 1.43 -23.41
CA GLN A 286 -10.17 2.12 -22.41
C GLN A 286 -11.35 1.26 -21.93
N THR A 287 -12.00 0.54 -22.86
CA THR A 287 -13.10 -0.37 -22.52
C THR A 287 -12.61 -1.56 -21.68
N LEU A 288 -11.46 -2.14 -22.05
CA LEU A 288 -10.82 -3.20 -21.26
C LEU A 288 -10.43 -2.70 -19.86
N SER A 289 -9.82 -1.52 -19.79
CA SER A 289 -9.40 -0.89 -18.53
C SER A 289 -10.59 -0.65 -17.60
N LEU A 290 -11.70 -0.13 -18.13
CA LEU A 290 -12.94 0.08 -17.37
C LEU A 290 -13.51 -1.26 -16.88
N GLY A 291 -13.57 -2.29 -17.72
CA GLY A 291 -14.06 -3.61 -17.33
C GLY A 291 -13.27 -4.21 -16.17
N ILE A 292 -11.94 -4.16 -16.23
CA ILE A 292 -11.06 -4.65 -15.16
C ILE A 292 -11.23 -3.80 -13.88
N ALA A 293 -11.36 -2.48 -14.02
CA ALA A 293 -11.61 -1.60 -12.88
C ALA A 293 -12.93 -1.94 -12.17
N LEU A 294 -14.00 -2.22 -12.92
CA LEU A 294 -15.29 -2.60 -12.33
C LEU A 294 -15.21 -3.92 -11.55
N ILE A 295 -14.48 -4.91 -12.09
CA ILE A 295 -14.21 -6.17 -11.36
C ILE A 295 -13.45 -5.88 -10.07
N GLY A 296 -12.39 -5.07 -10.14
CA GLY A 296 -11.63 -4.72 -8.96
C GLY A 296 -12.46 -3.95 -7.93
N VAL A 297 -13.34 -3.01 -8.32
CA VAL A 297 -14.23 -2.32 -7.38
C VAL A 297 -15.22 -3.30 -6.75
N GLY A 298 -15.76 -4.25 -7.51
CA GLY A 298 -16.61 -5.31 -6.97
C GLY A 298 -15.92 -6.12 -5.87
N LEU A 299 -14.67 -6.54 -6.12
CA LEU A 299 -13.85 -7.21 -5.11
C LEU A 299 -13.57 -6.30 -3.89
N GLY A 300 -13.28 -5.02 -4.12
CA GLY A 300 -13.05 -4.04 -3.05
C GLY A 300 -14.29 -3.81 -2.18
N ALA A 301 -15.47 -3.77 -2.79
CA ALA A 301 -16.74 -3.63 -2.08
C ALA A 301 -17.04 -4.86 -1.21
N GLN A 302 -16.79 -6.08 -1.74
CA GLN A 302 -16.92 -7.31 -0.97
C GLN A 302 -15.93 -7.35 0.21
N LEU A 303 -14.65 -7.04 -0.01
CA LEU A 303 -13.67 -6.93 1.06
C LEU A 303 -14.07 -5.87 2.10
N GLY A 304 -14.73 -4.82 1.64
CA GLY A 304 -15.27 -3.75 2.46
C GLY A 304 -16.13 -4.27 3.60
N THR A 305 -16.91 -5.32 3.40
CA THR A 305 -17.83 -5.85 4.42
C THR A 305 -17.16 -6.73 5.47
N LEU A 306 -15.92 -7.19 5.21
CA LEU A 306 -15.26 -8.20 6.05
C LEU A 306 -14.45 -7.62 7.21
N TYR A 307 -14.05 -6.35 7.17
CA TYR A 307 -13.17 -5.75 8.18
C TYR A 307 -13.84 -4.59 8.93
N ASN A 308 -13.51 -4.44 10.21
CA ASN A 308 -14.06 -3.39 11.08
C ASN A 308 -13.73 -1.99 10.56
N ARG A 309 -12.50 -1.80 10.07
CA ARG A 309 -12.02 -0.56 9.44
C ARG A 309 -12.69 -0.19 8.11
N THR A 310 -13.32 -1.14 7.40
CA THR A 310 -13.91 -0.89 6.07
C THR A 310 -15.43 -1.06 6.01
N LYS A 311 -16.04 -1.83 6.91
CA LYS A 311 -17.48 -2.18 6.83
C LYS A 311 -18.41 -0.99 6.90
N GLY A 312 -17.96 0.11 7.49
CA GLY A 312 -18.71 1.36 7.53
C GLY A 312 -18.68 2.18 6.23
N PHE A 313 -17.86 1.80 5.23
CA PHE A 313 -17.66 2.59 4.00
C PHE A 313 -17.25 4.05 4.24
N LYS A 314 -16.44 4.30 5.29
CA LYS A 314 -16.01 5.65 5.68
C LYS A 314 -14.53 5.94 5.40
N SER A 315 -13.78 4.97 4.86
CA SER A 315 -12.35 5.18 4.60
C SER A 315 -12.13 6.06 3.37
N GLY A 316 -11.05 6.86 3.40
CA GLY A 316 -10.67 7.69 2.26
C GLY A 316 -10.49 6.89 0.97
N HIS A 317 -9.89 5.69 1.06
CA HIS A 317 -9.70 4.79 -0.08
C HIS A 317 -11.03 4.36 -0.73
N GLN A 318 -12.05 4.05 0.07
CA GLN A 318 -13.37 3.67 -0.44
C GLN A 318 -14.07 4.86 -1.11
N ILE A 319 -14.09 6.01 -0.43
CA ILE A 319 -14.79 7.22 -0.89
C ILE A 319 -14.15 7.74 -2.18
N ILE A 320 -12.83 7.90 -2.21
CA ILE A 320 -12.08 8.35 -3.39
C ILE A 320 -12.17 7.30 -4.50
N GLY A 321 -11.99 6.02 -4.20
CA GLY A 321 -12.07 4.94 -5.18
C GLY A 321 -13.40 4.90 -5.93
N VAL A 322 -14.53 5.06 -5.24
CA VAL A 322 -15.86 5.13 -5.87
C VAL A 322 -15.98 6.37 -6.76
N MET A 323 -15.53 7.54 -6.29
CA MET A 323 -15.53 8.76 -7.12
C MET A 323 -14.70 8.61 -8.39
N VAL A 324 -13.50 8.01 -8.28
CA VAL A 324 -12.62 7.77 -9.43
C VAL A 324 -13.28 6.83 -10.44
N VAL A 325 -13.96 5.78 -9.99
CA VAL A 325 -14.63 4.84 -10.91
C VAL A 325 -15.87 5.46 -11.57
N ILE A 326 -16.64 6.28 -10.87
CA ILE A 326 -17.72 7.10 -11.48
C ILE A 326 -17.13 8.03 -12.55
N ALA A 327 -16.00 8.67 -12.26
CA ALA A 327 -15.29 9.51 -13.22
C ALA A 327 -14.74 8.70 -14.42
N MET A 328 -14.32 7.45 -14.22
CA MET A 328 -13.92 6.55 -15.32
C MET A 328 -15.09 6.16 -16.23
N ILE A 329 -16.26 5.85 -15.65
CA ILE A 329 -17.48 5.60 -16.43
C ILE A 329 -17.84 6.85 -17.24
N SER A 330 -17.77 8.03 -16.60
CA SER A 330 -18.01 9.32 -17.26
C SER A 330 -17.01 9.58 -18.39
N GLN A 331 -15.72 9.27 -18.17
CA GLN A 331 -14.66 9.34 -19.18
C GLN A 331 -14.98 8.50 -20.41
N TRP A 332 -15.40 7.25 -20.21
CA TRP A 332 -15.74 6.33 -21.29
C TRP A 332 -16.93 6.84 -22.11
N VAL A 333 -17.99 7.31 -21.43
CA VAL A 333 -19.18 7.88 -22.08
C VAL A 333 -18.81 9.13 -22.89
N LEU A 334 -18.05 10.06 -22.30
CA LEU A 334 -17.61 11.27 -22.98
C LEU A 334 -16.73 10.97 -24.21
N GLY A 335 -15.81 10.01 -24.08
CA GLY A 335 -14.96 9.56 -25.18
C GLY A 335 -15.77 8.97 -26.33
N PHE A 336 -16.75 8.12 -26.01
CA PHE A 336 -17.66 7.54 -27.01
C PHE A 336 -18.49 8.61 -27.72
N LEU A 337 -19.10 9.53 -26.97
CA LEU A 337 -19.95 10.60 -27.53
C LEU A 337 -19.14 11.56 -28.41
N HIS A 338 -17.98 12.02 -27.94
CA HIS A 338 -17.10 12.90 -28.73
C HIS A 338 -16.67 12.21 -30.03
N HIS A 339 -16.25 10.94 -29.97
CA HIS A 339 -15.80 10.21 -31.16
C HIS A 339 -16.93 10.02 -32.19
N ARG A 340 -18.14 9.68 -31.74
CA ARG A 340 -19.30 9.53 -32.62
C ARG A 340 -19.65 10.84 -33.33
N LEU A 341 -19.68 11.94 -32.58
CA LEU A 341 -19.97 13.26 -33.12
C LEU A 341 -18.87 13.75 -34.07
N TYR A 342 -17.59 13.50 -33.75
CA TYR A 342 -16.47 13.81 -34.63
C TYR A 342 -16.59 13.06 -35.96
N LYS A 343 -16.95 11.77 -35.94
CA LYS A 343 -17.21 11.01 -37.18
C LYS A 343 -18.36 11.55 -38.03
N GLN A 344 -19.36 12.17 -37.41
CA GLN A 344 -20.52 12.72 -38.13
C GLN A 344 -20.25 14.13 -38.67
N THR A 345 -19.49 14.95 -37.94
CA THR A 345 -19.36 16.39 -38.21
C THR A 345 -18.00 16.79 -38.75
N SER A 346 -17.00 15.92 -38.67
CA SER A 346 -15.58 16.22 -38.94
C SER A 346 -15.05 17.44 -38.19
N ALA A 347 -15.71 17.82 -37.09
CA ALA A 347 -15.40 18.98 -36.29
C ALA A 347 -15.11 18.57 -34.84
N THR A 348 -14.23 19.32 -34.18
CA THR A 348 -13.98 19.15 -32.75
C THR A 348 -15.25 19.46 -31.96
N THR A 349 -15.51 18.71 -30.88
CA THR A 349 -16.71 18.92 -30.06
C THR A 349 -16.34 19.48 -28.70
N LYS A 350 -17.28 20.15 -28.04
CA LYS A 350 -17.12 20.68 -26.68
C LYS A 350 -16.79 19.59 -25.64
N PHE A 351 -17.04 18.32 -25.95
CA PHE A 351 -16.73 17.18 -25.08
C PHE A 351 -15.24 16.80 -25.09
N ALA A 352 -14.50 17.10 -26.15
CA ALA A 352 -13.07 16.78 -26.27
C ALA A 352 -12.22 17.36 -25.12
N PRO A 353 -12.27 18.68 -24.82
CA PRO A 353 -11.46 19.22 -23.73
C PRO A 353 -11.87 18.67 -22.35
N ILE A 354 -13.16 18.40 -22.14
CA ILE A 354 -13.66 17.81 -20.89
C ILE A 354 -13.10 16.39 -20.74
N HIS A 355 -13.14 15.57 -21.80
CA HIS A 355 -12.58 14.22 -21.80
C HIS A 355 -11.07 14.25 -21.51
N VAL A 356 -10.31 15.13 -22.15
CA VAL A 356 -8.86 15.24 -21.92
C VAL A 356 -8.55 15.62 -20.46
N TRP A 357 -9.18 16.68 -19.94
CA TRP A 357 -8.89 17.14 -18.57
C TRP A 357 -9.35 16.18 -17.50
N LEU A 358 -10.53 15.57 -17.65
CA LEU A 358 -11.00 14.59 -16.69
C LEU A 358 -10.08 13.35 -16.67
N GLY A 359 -9.55 12.90 -17.82
CA GLY A 359 -8.55 11.84 -17.86
C GLY A 359 -7.27 12.18 -17.10
N ARG A 360 -6.79 13.43 -17.22
CA ARG A 360 -5.61 13.94 -16.50
C ARG A 360 -5.78 13.96 -14.98
N VAL A 361 -7.02 14.09 -14.49
CA VAL A 361 -7.32 14.06 -13.05
C VAL A 361 -7.55 12.64 -12.55
N VAL A 362 -8.22 11.80 -13.34
CA VAL A 362 -8.61 10.43 -12.95
C VAL A 362 -7.39 9.53 -12.75
N ILE A 363 -6.38 9.58 -13.62
CA ILE A 363 -5.21 8.70 -13.52
C ILE A 363 -4.42 8.96 -12.22
N PRO A 364 -4.00 10.21 -11.91
CA PRO A 364 -3.28 10.49 -10.67
C PRO A 364 -4.14 10.24 -9.43
N ALA A 365 -5.43 10.59 -9.47
CA ALA A 365 -6.34 10.33 -8.35
C ALA A 365 -6.44 8.83 -8.03
N GLY A 366 -6.49 7.96 -9.05
CA GLY A 366 -6.49 6.51 -8.86
C GLY A 366 -5.17 5.97 -8.29
N ILE A 367 -4.02 6.50 -8.72
CA ILE A 367 -2.71 6.12 -8.17
C ILE A 367 -2.60 6.55 -6.70
N ILE A 368 -2.99 7.80 -6.38
CA ILE A 368 -3.05 8.31 -5.00
C ILE A 368 -4.00 7.44 -4.15
N ASN A 369 -5.15 7.04 -4.71
CA ASN A 369 -6.06 6.14 -4.03
C ASN A 369 -5.42 4.78 -3.72
N GLY A 370 -4.54 4.28 -4.59
CA GLY A 370 -3.72 3.08 -4.36
C GLY A 370 -2.81 3.22 -3.13
N PHE A 371 -2.11 4.34 -2.99
CA PHE A 371 -1.27 4.63 -1.82
C PHE A 371 -2.07 4.74 -0.50
N ILE A 372 -3.35 5.11 -0.57
CA ILE A 372 -4.23 5.11 0.62
C ILE A 372 -4.70 3.68 0.93
N GLY A 373 -4.77 2.81 -0.09
CA GLY A 373 -5.30 1.44 0.02
C GLY A 373 -4.37 0.45 0.72
N PHE A 374 -3.04 0.51 0.49
CA PHE A 374 -2.12 -0.45 1.12
C PHE A 374 -2.00 -0.31 2.64
N PRO A 375 -1.92 0.91 3.22
CA PRO A 375 -2.03 1.09 4.66
C PRO A 375 -3.37 0.57 5.23
N LEU A 376 -4.49 0.79 4.51
CA LEU A 376 -5.81 0.27 4.90
C LEU A 376 -5.85 -1.27 4.90
N ALA A 377 -5.09 -1.91 4.01
CA ALA A 377 -4.89 -3.36 3.97
C ALA A 377 -3.86 -3.85 5.01
N LEU A 378 -3.40 -2.99 5.94
CA LEU A 378 -2.36 -3.27 6.92
C LEU A 378 -1.07 -3.77 6.27
N ASN A 379 -0.70 -3.19 5.11
CA ASN A 379 0.52 -3.55 4.39
C ASN A 379 1.20 -2.34 3.72
N PRO A 380 1.57 -1.29 4.49
CA PRO A 380 2.16 -0.06 3.95
C PRO A 380 3.50 -0.29 3.24
N LYS A 381 4.16 -1.44 3.44
CA LYS A 381 5.40 -1.79 2.70
C LYS A 381 5.17 -1.87 1.19
N LEU A 382 3.96 -2.21 0.76
CA LEU A 382 3.61 -2.28 -0.67
C LEU A 382 3.50 -0.89 -1.33
N ASP A 383 3.42 0.19 -0.56
CA ASP A 383 3.50 1.55 -1.11
C ASP A 383 4.85 1.79 -1.81
N TRP A 384 5.95 1.23 -1.29
CA TRP A 384 7.25 1.30 -1.96
C TRP A 384 7.24 0.60 -3.31
N ALA A 385 6.57 -0.56 -3.41
CA ALA A 385 6.42 -1.27 -4.67
C ALA A 385 5.58 -0.46 -5.67
N LEU A 386 4.46 0.13 -5.23
CA LEU A 386 3.64 1.01 -6.06
C LEU A 386 4.42 2.24 -6.53
N LEU A 387 5.23 2.85 -5.66
CA LEU A 387 6.08 3.98 -5.98
C LEU A 387 7.10 3.60 -7.07
N VAL A 388 7.82 2.49 -6.91
CA VAL A 388 8.78 2.00 -7.91
C VAL A 388 8.09 1.74 -9.24
N CYS A 389 6.97 1.02 -9.25
CA CYS A 389 6.21 0.76 -10.48
C CYS A 389 5.77 2.06 -11.17
N THR A 390 5.27 3.03 -10.40
CA THR A 390 4.80 4.31 -10.93
C THR A 390 5.97 5.12 -11.50
N LEU A 391 7.09 5.20 -10.79
CA LEU A 391 8.29 5.91 -11.26
C LEU A 391 8.88 5.27 -12.51
N LEU A 392 8.93 3.94 -12.59
CA LEU A 392 9.38 3.22 -13.78
C LEU A 392 8.51 3.56 -15.00
N ILE A 393 7.19 3.58 -14.84
CA ILE A 393 6.28 3.99 -15.92
C ILE A 393 6.50 5.45 -16.30
N ILE A 394 6.68 6.36 -15.35
CA ILE A 394 6.99 7.77 -15.67
C ILE A 394 8.31 7.88 -16.44
N ILE A 395 9.37 7.18 -16.01
CA ILE A 395 10.68 7.19 -16.66
C ILE A 395 10.63 6.59 -18.06
N ILE A 396 9.83 5.55 -18.30
CA ILE A 396 9.67 4.93 -19.62
C ILE A 396 8.82 5.82 -20.54
N PHE A 397 7.71 6.35 -20.03
CA PHE A 397 6.73 7.04 -20.86
C PHE A 397 7.14 8.50 -21.14
N THR A 398 7.85 9.17 -20.24
CA THR A 398 8.25 10.58 -20.45
C THR A 398 9.14 10.78 -21.69
N PRO A 399 10.22 10.00 -21.90
CA PRO A 399 11.03 10.08 -23.12
C PRO A 399 10.24 9.71 -24.37
N LEU A 400 9.35 8.73 -24.29
CA LEU A 400 8.48 8.33 -25.41
C LEU A 400 7.55 9.49 -25.81
N LEU A 401 6.90 10.11 -24.84
CA LEU A 401 6.01 11.26 -25.08
C LEU A 401 6.79 12.46 -25.62
N PHE A 402 7.97 12.74 -25.07
CA PHE A 402 8.87 13.80 -25.53
C PHE A 402 9.33 13.57 -26.97
N TRP A 403 9.76 12.34 -27.31
CA TRP A 403 10.17 11.98 -28.66
C TRP A 403 9.00 12.06 -29.65
N GLY A 404 7.82 11.58 -29.25
CA GLY A 404 6.60 11.70 -30.04
C GLY A 404 6.18 13.16 -30.27
N TRP A 405 6.43 14.06 -29.32
CA TRP A 405 6.24 15.50 -29.48
C TRP A 405 7.26 16.10 -30.46
N LYS A 406 8.56 15.83 -30.28
CA LYS A 406 9.61 16.32 -31.19
C LYS A 406 9.39 15.88 -32.64
N ARG A 407 8.96 14.63 -32.87
CA ARG A 407 8.63 14.11 -34.21
C ARG A 407 7.46 14.85 -34.87
N ARG A 408 6.49 15.31 -34.09
CA ARG A 408 5.33 16.07 -34.62
C ARG A 408 5.73 17.49 -35.00
N GLN A 409 6.49 18.15 -34.12
CA GLN A 409 7.06 19.48 -34.38
C GLN A 409 7.93 19.48 -35.65
N ALA A 410 8.77 18.45 -35.83
CA ALA A 410 9.55 18.30 -37.06
C ALA A 410 8.67 18.21 -38.32
N LYS A 411 7.57 17.44 -38.29
CA LYS A 411 6.62 17.31 -39.40
C LYS A 411 5.82 18.60 -39.67
N GLU A 412 5.53 19.39 -38.65
CA GLU A 412 4.87 20.69 -38.81
C GLU A 412 5.82 21.71 -39.42
N ILE A 413 7.08 21.73 -39.00
CA ILE A 413 8.12 22.56 -39.61
C ILE A 413 8.31 22.17 -41.08
N GLU A 414 8.49 20.87 -41.39
CA GLU A 414 8.59 20.37 -42.77
C GLU A 414 7.35 20.73 -43.62
N GLY A 415 6.16 20.65 -43.03
CA GLY A 415 4.90 21.03 -43.69
C GLY A 415 4.84 22.52 -44.02
N ASN A 416 5.20 23.39 -43.06
CA ASN A 416 5.25 24.83 -43.28
C ASN A 416 6.34 25.23 -44.28
N THR A 417 7.51 24.59 -44.26
CA THR A 417 8.57 24.86 -45.25
C THR A 417 8.19 24.37 -46.64
N GLY A 418 7.53 23.21 -46.75
CA GLY A 418 7.05 22.70 -48.04
C GLY A 418 5.89 23.51 -48.63
N GLU A 419 5.02 24.07 -47.79
CA GLU A 419 3.99 25.02 -48.23
C GLU A 419 4.62 26.37 -48.66
N ALA A 420 5.66 26.83 -47.98
CA ALA A 420 6.41 28.02 -48.36
C ALA A 420 7.23 27.87 -49.66
N GLU A 421 7.73 26.68 -49.97
CA GLU A 421 8.40 26.38 -51.26
C GLU A 421 7.40 26.11 -52.41
N GLY A 422 6.20 25.61 -52.10
CA GLY A 422 5.15 25.28 -53.08
C GLY A 422 4.35 26.47 -53.60
N TYR A 423 4.27 27.56 -52.83
CA TYR A 423 3.93 28.87 -53.42
C TYR A 423 5.19 29.40 -54.08
N HIS A 424 5.20 29.51 -55.40
CA HIS A 424 6.17 30.34 -56.11
C HIS A 424 6.36 31.64 -55.32
N ALA A 425 7.52 31.80 -54.68
CA ALA A 425 7.87 33.06 -54.05
C ALA A 425 7.81 34.10 -55.17
N GLU A 426 6.77 34.93 -55.17
CA GLU A 426 6.66 36.02 -56.14
C GLU A 426 7.98 36.80 -56.09
N PRO A 427 8.61 37.12 -57.23
CA PRO A 427 9.99 37.61 -57.30
C PRO A 427 10.24 38.92 -56.53
N TRP A 428 9.17 39.58 -56.08
CA TRP A 428 9.16 40.81 -55.30
C TRP A 428 9.33 40.60 -53.78
N ARG A 429 9.27 39.35 -53.29
CA ARG A 429 9.48 38.99 -51.87
C ARG A 429 10.81 38.29 -51.57
N ALA A 430 11.73 38.25 -52.53
CA ALA A 430 13.12 37.95 -52.22
C ALA A 430 13.66 38.99 -51.22
N PRO A 431 14.40 38.59 -50.16
CA PRO A 431 15.17 39.54 -49.38
C PRO A 431 16.03 40.32 -50.37
N GLN A 432 15.85 41.64 -50.45
CA GLN A 432 16.78 42.49 -51.17
C GLN A 432 18.16 42.15 -50.62
N ALA A 433 19.02 41.60 -51.46
CA ALA A 433 20.42 41.40 -51.12
C ALA A 433 20.95 42.78 -50.73
N GLN A 434 21.12 43.00 -49.43
CA GLN A 434 21.82 44.17 -48.93
C GLN A 434 23.26 44.00 -49.41
N TYR A 435 23.61 44.78 -50.43
CA TYR A 435 24.96 44.90 -50.93
C TYR A 435 25.82 45.44 -49.78
N ASP A 436 26.55 44.56 -49.11
CA ASP A 436 27.66 44.97 -48.25
C ASP A 436 28.73 45.59 -49.15
N ILE A 437 28.81 46.92 -49.13
CA ILE A 437 29.91 47.67 -49.73
C ILE A 437 31.15 47.34 -48.91
N GLY A 438 31.96 46.42 -49.44
CA GLY A 438 33.29 46.12 -48.94
C GLY A 438 34.22 47.32 -49.09
N LEU A 439 34.31 48.15 -48.05
CA LEU A 439 35.36 49.15 -47.88
C LEU A 439 36.57 48.50 -47.21
N ASN A 440 37.42 47.88 -48.03
CA ASN A 440 38.89 47.86 -47.94
C ASN A 440 39.46 46.58 -48.56
N GLN A 441 39.34 46.48 -49.88
CA GLN A 441 40.34 45.75 -50.66
C GLN A 441 40.61 46.53 -51.93
N MET A 442 41.73 47.26 -51.94
CA MET A 442 42.75 47.30 -53.00
C MET A 442 43.51 48.63 -52.93
N ASN A 443 44.76 48.58 -52.47
CA ASN A 443 45.83 49.16 -53.28
C ASN A 443 47.20 48.53 -52.97
N MET A 444 47.76 47.91 -54.01
CA MET A 444 49.18 47.80 -54.38
C MET A 444 50.16 46.93 -53.56
N ASN A 445 50.49 45.81 -54.21
CA ASN A 445 51.76 45.11 -54.28
C ASN A 445 53.00 46.04 -54.30
N MET A 446 53.94 45.85 -53.37
CA MET A 446 55.39 45.75 -53.64
C MET A 446 56.15 45.20 -52.41
N ASN A 447 56.75 44.01 -52.59
CA ASN A 447 58.15 43.67 -52.31
C ASN A 447 58.82 44.21 -51.02
N MET A 448 59.06 43.33 -50.03
CA MET A 448 60.42 42.92 -49.60
C MET A 448 60.37 41.95 -48.42
N ASN A 449 61.11 40.86 -48.60
CA ASN A 449 61.70 39.96 -47.62
C ASN A 449 62.41 40.71 -46.47
N MET A 450 62.10 40.42 -45.20
CA MET A 450 63.10 40.17 -44.15
C MET A 450 62.50 39.42 -42.94
N ASN A 451 63.09 38.25 -42.70
CA ASN A 451 63.29 37.57 -41.43
C ASN A 451 63.63 38.52 -40.26
N MET A 452 62.99 38.37 -39.08
CA MET A 452 63.66 38.34 -37.77
C MET A 452 62.74 37.81 -36.65
N ASN A 453 63.39 37.03 -35.79
CA ASN A 453 62.99 36.37 -34.56
C ASN A 453 62.79 37.34 -33.36
N THR A 454 62.19 36.82 -32.30
CA THR A 454 62.27 37.17 -30.85
C THR A 454 61.07 37.88 -30.19
N ASN A 455 60.36 37.07 -29.39
CA ASN A 455 60.12 37.18 -27.94
C ASN A 455 59.77 38.54 -27.29
N ILE A 456 58.92 38.42 -26.24
CA ILE A 456 58.69 39.31 -25.09
C ILE A 456 57.45 40.24 -25.16
N GLY A 457 56.57 40.03 -24.16
CA GLY A 457 55.99 41.13 -23.38
C GLY A 457 54.53 41.47 -23.68
N GLY A 458 53.61 40.83 -22.95
CA GLY A 458 52.24 41.34 -22.81
C GLY A 458 52.17 42.47 -21.77
N PRO A 459 51.43 43.56 -22.03
CA PRO A 459 50.98 44.49 -20.99
C PRO A 459 49.45 44.42 -20.76
N PRO A 460 48.97 44.79 -19.56
CA PRO A 460 47.54 44.84 -19.24
C PRO A 460 46.95 46.22 -19.57
N PRO A 461 45.61 46.37 -19.74
CA PRO A 461 44.97 47.66 -19.65
C PRO A 461 44.31 47.89 -18.30
N TYR A 462 44.54 49.11 -17.81
CA TYR A 462 43.91 49.78 -16.68
C TYR A 462 42.62 50.49 -17.15
N ASN A 463 41.59 50.48 -16.29
CA ASN A 463 40.53 51.50 -16.10
C ASN A 463 39.60 51.89 -17.27
N ALA A 464 38.36 52.38 -17.09
CA ALA A 464 37.42 52.53 -15.98
C ALA A 464 36.11 53.10 -16.55
N GLY A 465 35.02 53.00 -15.76
CA GLY A 465 33.76 53.75 -15.92
C GLY A 465 32.67 52.98 -16.65
N GLY A 466 31.42 52.86 -16.21
CA GLY A 466 30.59 53.33 -15.08
C GLY A 466 29.24 52.58 -15.27
N GLN A 467 28.19 52.59 -14.44
CA GLN A 467 27.81 53.20 -13.18
C GLN A 467 26.87 52.17 -12.49
N GLN A 468 26.91 52.10 -11.17
CA GLN A 468 25.98 51.32 -10.33
C GLN A 468 24.87 52.23 -9.78
N MET A 469 23.65 51.68 -9.61
CA MET A 469 22.60 52.20 -8.72
C MET A 469 22.60 51.42 -7.39
N PRO A 470 22.21 52.03 -6.25
CA PRO A 470 22.60 51.55 -4.93
C PRO A 470 21.59 50.58 -4.28
N GLN A 471 22.13 49.58 -3.56
CA GLN A 471 21.43 48.78 -2.56
C GLN A 471 21.51 49.46 -1.19
N GLN A 472 20.40 49.44 -0.45
CA GLN A 472 20.31 49.95 0.91
C GLN A 472 20.56 48.82 1.91
N GLN A 473 21.57 49.01 2.75
CA GLN A 473 21.99 48.16 3.86
C GLN A 473 21.69 48.90 5.16
N GLN A 474 21.15 48.22 6.18
CA GLN A 474 21.24 48.68 7.56
C GLN A 474 21.52 47.50 8.49
N GLN A 475 22.54 47.69 9.34
CA GLN A 475 23.04 46.73 10.32
C GLN A 475 23.55 47.51 11.55
N TRP A 476 23.52 46.82 12.71
CA TRP A 476 24.27 47.04 13.98
C TRP A 476 23.57 47.91 15.07
N MET A 477 23.57 47.64 16.39
CA MET A 477 24.33 46.72 17.28
C MET A 477 23.72 46.70 18.74
N PRO A 478 24.31 46.09 19.83
CA PRO A 478 23.60 45.21 20.79
C PRO A 478 23.56 45.66 22.28
N GLY A 479 22.97 44.84 23.17
CA GLY A 479 23.05 44.97 24.64
C GLY A 479 22.55 43.74 25.42
N GLN A 480 23.37 43.20 26.34
CA GLN A 480 23.12 42.04 27.22
C GLN A 480 22.42 42.41 28.54
N SER A 481 21.69 41.47 29.15
CA SER A 481 21.90 41.03 30.55
C SER A 481 21.02 39.84 30.96
N SER A 482 21.57 39.04 31.87
CA SER A 482 21.23 37.71 32.40
C SER A 482 19.98 37.60 33.29
N HIS A 483 19.33 36.42 33.31
CA HIS A 483 18.82 35.76 34.52
C HIS A 483 18.58 34.25 34.28
N SER A 484 19.02 33.43 35.23
CA SER A 484 18.97 31.97 35.30
C SER A 484 18.08 31.52 36.47
N TYR A 485 17.26 30.46 36.29
CA TYR A 485 16.81 29.42 37.28
C TYR A 485 15.71 28.50 36.66
N PRO A 486 15.38 27.31 37.23
CA PRO A 486 15.59 26.02 36.56
C PRO A 486 14.34 25.36 35.96
N ALA A 487 14.61 24.34 35.14
CA ALA A 487 13.64 23.52 34.43
C ALA A 487 12.91 22.50 35.31
N GLN A 488 11.58 22.45 35.18
CA GLN A 488 10.77 21.25 35.40
C GLN A 488 9.67 21.15 34.33
N GLN A 489 9.38 19.91 33.93
CA GLN A 489 8.26 19.39 33.14
C GLN A 489 8.30 19.48 31.60
N GLY A 490 8.01 18.34 30.96
CA GLY A 490 7.15 18.31 29.78
C GLY A 490 7.71 17.70 28.50
N THR A 491 8.00 16.40 28.48
CA THR A 491 8.13 15.59 27.25
C THR A 491 6.77 15.45 26.54
N GLN A 492 6.29 16.53 25.93
CA GLN A 492 5.13 16.56 25.02
C GLN A 492 5.41 17.36 23.72
N GLY A 493 6.62 17.92 23.56
CA GLY A 493 6.99 18.74 22.41
C GLY A 493 7.53 17.99 21.17
N CYS A 494 7.85 16.70 21.29
CA CYS A 494 8.56 15.97 20.23
C CYS A 494 7.66 15.17 19.26
N GLN A 495 6.36 15.06 19.53
CA GLN A 495 5.40 14.39 18.63
C GLN A 495 4.70 15.35 17.66
N ILE A 496 4.59 16.64 17.99
CA ILE A 496 4.01 17.65 17.10
C ILE A 496 5.02 18.01 15.99
N LEU A 497 6.32 18.07 16.28
CA LEU A 497 7.38 18.25 15.28
C LEU A 497 7.54 17.05 14.33
N GLY A 498 7.26 15.82 14.80
CA GLY A 498 7.25 14.62 13.97
C GLY A 498 6.07 14.55 13.00
N LEU A 499 4.88 14.96 13.46
CA LEU A 499 3.67 15.05 12.63
C LEU A 499 3.79 16.20 11.61
N VAL A 500 4.33 17.36 12.01
CA VAL A 500 4.60 18.48 11.09
C VAL A 500 5.72 18.12 10.11
N ARG A 501 6.77 17.38 10.50
CA ARG A 501 7.78 16.86 9.54
C ARG A 501 7.21 15.83 8.57
N ALA A 502 6.29 14.96 9.00
CA ALA A 502 5.65 13.96 8.12
C ALA A 502 4.64 14.61 7.15
N ILE A 503 3.92 15.64 7.62
CA ILE A 503 3.03 16.44 6.77
C ILE A 503 3.85 17.30 5.81
N CYS A 504 4.94 17.94 6.25
CA CYS A 504 5.83 18.72 5.40
C CYS A 504 6.67 17.85 4.45
N SER A 505 7.06 16.62 4.81
CA SER A 505 7.76 15.70 3.91
C SER A 505 6.81 15.09 2.89
N GLY A 506 5.58 14.73 3.29
CA GLY A 506 4.49 14.35 2.39
C GLY A 506 4.08 15.49 1.45
N LEU A 507 4.04 16.73 1.94
CA LEU A 507 3.83 17.92 1.12
C LEU A 507 5.04 18.23 0.23
N SER A 508 6.29 18.03 0.66
CA SER A 508 7.46 18.25 -0.20
C SER A 508 7.59 17.18 -1.30
N GLY A 509 7.19 15.93 -1.01
CA GLY A 509 7.05 14.86 -1.99
C GLY A 509 5.91 15.13 -2.97
N MET A 510 4.79 15.68 -2.49
CA MET A 510 3.72 16.21 -3.33
C MET A 510 4.19 17.41 -4.16
N VAL A 511 5.00 18.34 -3.63
CA VAL A 511 5.50 19.52 -4.33
C VAL A 511 6.49 19.13 -5.43
N ASN A 512 7.37 18.15 -5.20
CA ASN A 512 8.24 17.62 -6.26
C ASN A 512 7.46 16.81 -7.32
N GLY A 513 6.43 16.07 -6.90
CA GLY A 513 5.46 15.44 -7.81
C GLY A 513 4.64 16.47 -8.61
N ILE A 514 4.24 17.58 -7.99
CA ILE A 514 3.53 18.71 -8.60
C ILE A 514 4.44 19.51 -9.53
N HIS A 515 5.76 19.56 -9.30
CA HIS A 515 6.71 20.18 -10.24
C HIS A 515 6.90 19.33 -11.51
N ILE A 516 6.97 18.00 -11.40
CA ILE A 516 7.04 17.10 -12.55
C ILE A 516 5.69 17.03 -13.27
N PHE A 517 4.58 16.95 -12.54
CA PHE A 517 3.23 17.12 -13.10
C PHE A 517 3.03 18.50 -13.72
N GLY A 518 3.59 19.54 -13.11
CA GLY A 518 3.56 20.92 -13.60
C GLY A 518 4.31 21.07 -14.91
N LEU A 519 5.49 20.45 -15.06
CA LEU A 519 6.23 20.39 -16.32
C LEU A 519 5.47 19.61 -17.40
N LEU A 520 4.85 18.48 -17.03
CA LEU A 520 4.00 17.71 -17.95
C LEU A 520 2.72 18.47 -18.35
N ILE A 521 2.09 19.20 -17.42
CA ILE A 521 0.91 20.05 -17.66
C ILE A 521 1.28 21.29 -18.50
N GLN A 522 2.45 21.88 -18.28
CA GLN A 522 2.95 23.04 -19.04
C GLN A 522 3.26 22.65 -20.49
N MET A 523 3.91 21.50 -20.70
CA MET A 523 4.14 20.94 -22.05
C MET A 523 2.82 20.60 -22.76
N ASP A 524 1.79 20.22 -22.00
CA ASP A 524 0.45 19.88 -22.51
C ASP A 524 -0.49 21.10 -22.69
N TYR A 525 -0.24 22.23 -22.03
CA TYR A 525 -1.00 23.48 -22.19
C TYR A 525 -0.74 24.12 -23.56
N GLU A 526 0.53 24.11 -24.00
CA GLU A 526 0.89 24.55 -25.35
C GLU A 526 0.30 23.62 -26.43
N TRP A 527 0.17 22.31 -26.14
CA TRP A 527 -0.49 21.35 -27.02
C TRP A 527 -2.01 21.57 -27.15
N ALA A 528 -2.68 22.07 -26.11
CA ALA A 528 -4.11 22.40 -26.16
C ALA A 528 -4.40 23.69 -26.97
N LYS A 529 -3.40 24.53 -27.23
CA LYS A 529 -3.51 25.63 -28.20
C LYS A 529 -3.44 25.10 -29.64
N GLU A 530 -2.58 24.11 -29.91
CA GLU A 530 -2.34 23.51 -31.22
C GLU A 530 -3.53 22.66 -31.73
N PHE A 531 -4.26 21.99 -30.83
CA PHE A 531 -5.52 21.28 -31.17
C PHE A 531 -6.66 22.22 -31.65
N ARG A 532 -6.53 23.52 -31.37
CA ARG A 532 -7.52 24.54 -31.76
C ARG A 532 -7.27 25.08 -33.17
N THR A 533 -6.08 24.88 -33.74
CA THR A 533 -5.63 25.53 -34.97
C THR A 533 -5.65 24.63 -36.22
N HIS A 534 -5.59 23.29 -36.11
CA HIS A 534 -5.56 22.40 -37.29
C HIS A 534 -6.42 21.11 -37.16
N PRO A 535 -7.73 21.15 -37.48
CA PRO A 535 -8.66 20.02 -37.32
C PRO A 535 -8.62 18.95 -38.44
N LEU A 536 -7.86 19.11 -39.53
CA LEU A 536 -8.07 18.37 -40.79
C LEU A 536 -7.22 17.10 -41.02
N LYS A 537 -6.28 16.71 -40.13
CA LYS A 537 -5.28 15.65 -40.45
C LYS A 537 -5.55 14.22 -39.95
N LEU A 538 -6.74 13.88 -39.43
CA LEU A 538 -7.03 12.53 -38.86
C LEU A 538 -8.20 11.77 -39.51
N ALA A 539 -8.56 12.09 -40.76
CA ALA A 539 -9.74 11.53 -41.45
C ALA A 539 -9.46 10.42 -42.49
N LYS A 540 -8.30 9.78 -42.49
CA LYS A 540 -8.05 8.58 -43.30
C LYS A 540 -7.37 7.55 -42.44
N ASP A 541 -8.07 6.43 -42.21
CA ASP A 541 -7.54 5.07 -42.09
C ASP A 541 -8.65 4.19 -41.51
N TRP A 542 -9.70 3.98 -42.31
CA TRP A 542 -10.77 3.00 -42.06
C TRP A 542 -11.45 2.53 -43.33
N ASP A 543 -10.68 1.91 -44.20
CA ASP A 543 -11.10 0.62 -44.73
C ASP A 543 -10.49 -0.48 -43.84
#